data_AF-A0AAP2Q729-F1
#
_entry.id   AF-A0AAP2Q729-F1
#
_cell.length_a   1.000
_cell.length_b   1.000
_cell.length_c   1.000
_cell.angle_alpha   90.00
_cell.angle_beta   90.00
_cell.angle_gamma   90.00
#
_symmetry.space_group_name_H-M   'P 1'
#
loop_
_entity.id
_entity.type
_entity.pdbx_description
1 polymer ?
#
loop_
_entity_poly.entity_id
_entity_poly.type
_entity_poly.pdbx_seq_one_letter_code
_entity_poly.pdbx_strand_id
1 'polypeptide(L)'
;MLLYITLSFLLTFFSFLEIFLVKKRCTYWLYIFSFFLFCLSFLRWRVGTDWDSYYEIYLHPELYANMETGFMMINSIGKNYFESYTVTLFIQGILLFTFQTAAIKRLSPFPMTTLMLLWGSNFCGIFFVRQSVSTAILLFSIVMIRDRRLLAFLVLVFLAGLIHRSAFAFLPAYWIYQFHFSNRRAVLAIVCGILIGSIIDFSDYFSSIGSFLGGMYEAKIEGYMSRGADMSFNAGQTAAQLYMRSMLGRLLLLLLFVLFIKKKHKITIGGDAQPIYLRCRFITGFQ
;
A
#
# COMPACT_ATOMS: atom_id res chain seq x y z
N MET A 1 -1.20 -24.55 3.25
CA MET A 1 -2.30 -24.42 2.27
C MET A 1 -3.67 -24.38 2.94
N LEU A 2 -4.06 -25.41 3.71
CA LEU A 2 -5.36 -25.46 4.40
C LEU A 2 -5.64 -24.22 5.27
N LEU A 3 -4.68 -23.80 6.11
CA LEU A 3 -4.80 -22.60 6.94
C LEU A 3 -5.20 -21.35 6.13
N TYR A 4 -4.56 -21.11 4.99
CA TYR A 4 -4.83 -19.94 4.15
C TYR A 4 -6.19 -20.03 3.47
N ILE A 5 -6.61 -21.23 3.06
CA ILE A 5 -7.95 -21.46 2.51
C ILE A 5 -9.00 -21.17 3.58
N THR A 6 -8.83 -21.70 4.80
CA THR A 6 -9.71 -21.43 5.93
C THR A 6 -9.79 -19.93 6.24
N LEU A 7 -8.65 -19.23 6.27
CA LEU A 7 -8.63 -17.78 6.45
C LEU A 7 -9.37 -17.03 5.35
N SER A 8 -9.21 -17.42 4.09
CA SER A 8 -9.95 -16.85 2.96
C SER A 8 -11.46 -16.99 3.15
N PHE A 9 -11.94 -18.17 3.54
CA PHE A 9 -13.34 -18.41 3.82
C PHE A 9 -13.84 -17.56 5.00
N LEU A 10 -13.10 -17.52 6.11
CA LEU A 10 -13.47 -16.73 7.29
C LEU A 10 -13.54 -15.24 6.98
N LEU A 11 -12.51 -14.66 6.35
CA LEU A 11 -12.49 -13.24 5.99
C LEU A 11 -13.62 -12.88 5.02
N THR A 12 -13.92 -13.75 4.06
CA THR A 12 -15.04 -13.58 3.13
C THR A 12 -16.38 -13.61 3.87
N PHE A 13 -16.56 -14.57 4.77
CA PHE A 13 -17.76 -14.69 5.59
C PHE A 13 -17.99 -13.44 6.46
N PHE A 14 -16.97 -12.99 7.20
CA PHE A 14 -17.09 -11.78 8.03
C PHE A 14 -17.25 -10.49 7.22
N SER A 15 -16.65 -10.40 6.03
CA SER A 15 -16.92 -9.32 5.07
C SER A 15 -18.38 -9.31 4.65
N PHE A 16 -18.96 -10.48 4.35
CA PHE A 16 -20.37 -10.61 4.02
C PHE A 16 -21.27 -10.18 5.19
N LEU A 17 -20.98 -10.64 6.42
CA LEU A 17 -21.73 -10.21 7.62
C LEU A 17 -21.67 -8.69 7.84
N GLU A 18 -20.52 -8.07 7.57
CA GLU A 18 -20.33 -6.62 7.71
C GLU A 18 -21.19 -5.83 6.70
N ILE A 19 -21.27 -6.29 5.46
CA ILE A 19 -22.04 -5.64 4.39
C ILE A 19 -23.54 -5.78 4.63
N PHE A 20 -24.00 -6.97 5.01
CA PHE A 20 -25.43 -7.30 5.01
C PHE A 20 -26.11 -7.24 6.38
N LEU A 21 -25.38 -7.41 7.49
CA LEU A 21 -26.01 -7.66 8.79
C LEU A 21 -25.62 -6.68 9.90
N VAL A 22 -24.34 -6.35 10.13
CA VAL A 22 -23.96 -5.61 11.35
C VAL A 22 -22.73 -4.68 11.19
N LYS A 23 -22.93 -3.37 11.06
CA LYS A 23 -21.82 -2.39 10.97
C LYS A 23 -21.00 -2.19 12.25
N LYS A 24 -21.64 -2.10 13.43
CA LYS A 24 -20.93 -1.74 14.69
C LYS A 24 -20.19 -2.90 15.38
N ARG A 25 -20.55 -4.17 15.14
CA ARG A 25 -19.89 -5.35 15.76
C ARG A 25 -18.66 -5.83 14.99
N CYS A 26 -18.42 -5.35 13.77
CA CYS A 26 -17.30 -5.82 12.94
C CYS A 26 -15.93 -5.23 13.31
N THR A 27 -15.88 -4.14 14.08
CA THR A 27 -14.60 -3.56 14.54
C THR A 27 -13.87 -4.48 15.53
N TYR A 28 -14.58 -5.29 16.33
CA TYR A 28 -13.95 -6.28 17.21
C TYR A 28 -13.25 -7.38 16.40
N TRP A 29 -13.94 -7.90 15.39
CA TRP A 29 -13.39 -8.91 14.48
C TRP A 29 -12.17 -8.40 13.72
N LEU A 30 -12.16 -7.13 13.31
CA LEU A 30 -10.97 -6.50 12.70
C LEU A 30 -9.73 -6.71 13.58
N TYR A 31 -9.82 -6.46 14.88
CA TYR A 31 -8.67 -6.61 15.78
C TYR A 31 -8.27 -8.07 15.97
N ILE A 32 -9.22 -9.00 16.10
CA ILE A 32 -8.92 -10.44 16.19
C ILE A 32 -8.15 -10.90 14.95
N PHE A 33 -8.70 -10.63 13.76
CA PHE A 33 -8.06 -11.04 12.52
C PHE A 33 -6.72 -10.33 12.32
N SER A 34 -6.62 -9.03 12.62
CA SER A 34 -5.36 -8.31 12.53
C SER A 34 -4.29 -8.89 13.46
N PHE A 35 -4.66 -9.23 14.70
CA PHE A 35 -3.75 -9.85 15.66
C PHE A 35 -3.32 -11.25 15.21
N PHE A 36 -4.26 -12.06 14.72
CA PHE A 36 -3.94 -13.39 14.19
C PHE A 36 -2.99 -13.31 12.99
N LEU A 37 -3.25 -12.41 12.04
CA LEU A 37 -2.39 -12.18 10.88
C LEU A 37 -1.01 -11.63 11.29
N PHE A 38 -0.97 -10.76 12.31
CA PHE A 38 0.27 -10.31 12.92
C PHE A 38 1.11 -11.48 13.44
N CYS A 39 0.51 -12.39 14.21
CA CYS A 39 1.21 -13.60 14.69
C CYS A 39 1.78 -14.44 13.53
N LEU A 40 0.99 -14.65 12.47
CA LEU A 40 1.47 -15.39 11.30
C LEU A 40 2.63 -14.69 10.57
N SER A 41 2.70 -13.36 10.63
CA SER A 41 3.70 -12.58 9.87
C SER A 41 5.13 -12.75 10.36
N PHE A 42 5.33 -13.05 11.65
CA PHE A 42 6.66 -13.23 12.25
C PHE A 42 6.92 -14.66 12.75
N LEU A 43 5.88 -15.45 13.09
CA LEU A 43 6.06 -16.86 13.47
C LEU A 43 6.35 -17.77 12.25
N ARG A 44 6.19 -17.26 11.03
CA ARG A 44 6.58 -17.98 9.81
C ARG A 44 8.10 -18.21 9.76
N TRP A 45 8.51 -19.32 9.18
CA TRP A 45 9.91 -19.60 8.90
C TRP A 45 10.08 -20.03 7.44
N ARG A 46 10.95 -19.33 6.71
CA ARG A 46 11.29 -19.63 5.31
C ARG A 46 10.07 -19.76 4.39
N VAL A 47 9.14 -18.80 4.49
CA VAL A 47 7.94 -18.69 3.63
C VAL A 47 7.87 -17.29 3.04
N GLY A 48 7.47 -17.19 1.77
CA GLY A 48 7.32 -15.93 1.03
C GLY A 48 8.47 -15.68 0.06
N THR A 49 8.19 -15.03 -1.06
CA THR A 49 9.09 -14.92 -2.21
C THR A 49 10.44 -14.29 -1.87
N ASP A 50 10.44 -13.28 -0.99
CA ASP A 50 11.65 -12.52 -0.66
C ASP A 50 12.28 -12.93 0.68
N TRP A 51 11.83 -14.03 1.32
CA TRP A 51 12.30 -14.37 2.68
C TRP A 51 13.81 -14.54 2.74
N ASP A 52 14.40 -15.32 1.82
CA ASP A 52 15.84 -15.60 1.81
C ASP A 52 16.64 -14.30 1.61
N SER A 53 16.24 -13.45 0.65
CA SER A 53 16.89 -12.16 0.40
C SER A 53 16.92 -11.24 1.63
N TYR A 54 15.84 -11.18 2.41
CA TYR A 54 15.80 -10.37 3.63
C TYR A 54 16.54 -11.03 4.80
N TYR A 55 16.59 -12.36 4.84
CA TYR A 55 17.38 -13.08 5.81
C TYR A 55 18.89 -12.90 5.57
N GLU A 56 19.33 -12.87 4.31
CA GLU A 56 20.71 -12.53 3.94
C GLU A 56 21.10 -11.12 4.37
N ILE A 57 20.21 -10.13 4.20
CA ILE A 57 20.46 -8.77 4.70
C ILE A 57 20.63 -8.75 6.23
N TYR A 58 19.84 -9.56 6.93
CA TYR A 58 19.96 -9.71 8.38
C TYR A 58 21.29 -10.40 8.78
N LEU A 59 21.70 -11.46 8.07
CA LEU A 59 22.94 -12.18 8.33
C LEU A 59 24.20 -11.38 7.96
N HIS A 60 24.13 -10.55 6.94
CA HIS A 60 25.28 -9.83 6.36
C HIS A 60 24.98 -8.33 6.12
N PRO A 61 24.60 -7.55 7.15
CA PRO A 61 24.19 -6.16 6.99
C PRO A 61 25.27 -5.25 6.37
N GLU A 62 26.55 -5.60 6.54
CA GLU A 62 27.70 -4.92 5.95
C GLU A 62 27.68 -4.93 4.42
N LEU A 63 27.17 -6.00 3.80
CA LEU A 63 27.04 -6.11 2.35
C LEU A 63 25.90 -5.22 1.81
N TYR A 64 25.04 -4.72 2.69
CA TYR A 64 23.85 -3.95 2.36
C TYR A 64 23.80 -2.58 3.06
N ALA A 65 24.97 -2.02 3.38
CA ALA A 65 25.10 -0.73 4.10
C ALA A 65 24.37 0.46 3.43
N ASN A 66 24.10 0.38 2.13
CA ASN A 66 23.38 1.41 1.36
C ASN A 66 21.84 1.37 1.51
N MET A 67 21.30 0.36 2.21
CA MET A 67 19.86 0.24 2.49
C MET A 67 19.34 1.38 3.37
N GLU A 68 18.01 1.50 3.47
CA GLU A 68 17.38 2.55 4.25
C GLU A 68 17.69 2.45 5.75
N THR A 69 18.13 3.56 6.36
CA THR A 69 18.71 3.60 7.71
C THR A 69 17.76 3.06 8.79
N GLY A 70 16.47 3.39 8.73
CA GLY A 70 15.48 2.89 9.68
C GLY A 70 15.24 1.38 9.54
N PHE A 71 15.27 0.86 8.32
CA PHE A 71 15.20 -0.59 8.08
C PHE A 71 16.46 -1.31 8.61
N MET A 72 17.65 -0.75 8.37
CA MET A 72 18.90 -1.30 8.91
C MET A 72 18.98 -1.24 10.43
N MET A 73 18.43 -0.18 11.04
CA MET A 73 18.31 -0.07 12.50
C MET A 73 17.45 -1.20 13.08
N ILE A 74 16.32 -1.53 12.46
CA ILE A 74 15.46 -2.64 12.92
C ILE A 74 16.20 -3.99 12.82
N ASN A 75 16.93 -4.23 11.72
CA ASN A 75 17.74 -5.45 11.56
C ASN A 75 18.86 -5.52 12.60
N SER A 76 19.53 -4.39 12.85
CA SER A 76 20.57 -4.27 13.87
C SER A 76 20.04 -4.58 15.27
N ILE A 77 18.82 -4.14 15.61
CA ILE A 77 18.18 -4.49 16.88
C ILE A 77 18.02 -6.00 17.02
N GLY A 78 17.38 -6.64 16.04
CA GLY A 78 17.16 -8.08 16.10
C GLY A 78 18.44 -8.90 16.10
N LYS A 79 19.48 -8.42 15.40
CA LYS A 79 20.78 -9.11 15.32
C LYS A 79 21.63 -8.93 16.56
N ASN A 80 21.91 -7.68 16.94
CA ASN A 80 22.93 -7.37 17.94
C ASN A 80 22.42 -7.51 19.38
N TYR A 81 21.11 -7.46 19.61
CA TYR A 81 20.53 -7.57 20.95
C TYR A 81 19.79 -8.88 21.20
N PHE A 82 19.25 -9.51 20.16
CA PHE A 82 18.41 -10.72 20.30
C PHE A 82 18.92 -11.92 19.52
N GLU A 83 19.90 -11.73 18.61
CA GLU A 83 20.42 -12.76 17.70
C GLU A 83 19.32 -13.55 16.97
N SER A 84 18.16 -12.91 16.73
CA SER A 84 16.97 -13.56 16.19
C SER A 84 16.33 -12.78 15.05
N TYR A 85 16.30 -13.40 13.87
CA TYR A 85 15.55 -12.86 12.73
C TYR A 85 14.04 -12.82 12.99
N THR A 86 13.51 -13.75 13.79
CA THR A 86 12.10 -13.72 14.21
C THR A 86 11.78 -12.47 15.01
N VAL A 87 12.71 -11.96 15.83
CA VAL A 87 12.53 -10.67 16.53
C VAL A 87 12.56 -9.49 15.56
N THR A 88 13.44 -9.52 14.55
CA THR A 88 13.44 -8.54 13.44
C THR A 88 12.08 -8.51 12.72
N LEU A 89 11.51 -9.68 12.43
CA LEU A 89 10.18 -9.80 11.82
C LEU A 89 9.07 -9.33 12.77
N PHE A 90 9.17 -9.63 14.06
CA PHE A 90 8.21 -9.21 15.07
C PHE A 90 8.10 -7.67 15.15
N ILE A 91 9.24 -6.96 15.21
CA ILE A 91 9.28 -5.49 15.26
C ILE A 91 8.63 -4.88 14.00
N GLN A 92 8.99 -5.39 12.81
CA GLN A 92 8.40 -4.92 11.55
C GLN A 92 6.90 -5.25 11.47
N GLY A 93 6.50 -6.43 11.94
CA GLY A 93 5.10 -6.84 12.03
C GLY A 93 4.28 -5.93 12.95
N ILE A 94 4.84 -5.51 14.10
CA ILE A 94 4.19 -4.54 15.00
C ILE A 94 3.92 -3.25 14.24
N LEU A 95 4.92 -2.70 13.56
CA LEU A 95 4.76 -1.45 12.80
C LEU A 95 3.69 -1.62 11.72
N LEU A 96 3.79 -2.66 10.90
CA LEU A 96 2.84 -2.91 9.82
C LEU A 96 1.41 -3.04 10.33
N PHE A 97 1.14 -3.96 11.26
CA PHE A 97 -0.22 -4.25 11.68
C PHE A 97 -0.81 -3.14 12.57
N THR A 98 0.00 -2.43 13.35
CA THR A 98 -0.48 -1.26 14.11
C THR A 98 -0.99 -0.18 13.16
N PHE A 99 -0.17 0.24 12.20
CA PHE A 99 -0.55 1.32 11.28
C PHE A 99 -1.62 0.86 10.28
N GLN A 100 -1.55 -0.36 9.76
CA GLN A 100 -2.54 -0.92 8.84
C GLN A 100 -3.91 -1.01 9.52
N THR A 101 -4.02 -1.62 10.70
CA THR A 101 -5.29 -1.77 11.41
C THR A 101 -5.85 -0.41 11.84
N ALA A 102 -4.99 0.51 12.29
CA ALA A 102 -5.41 1.87 12.62
C ALA A 102 -5.94 2.63 11.39
N ALA A 103 -5.28 2.50 10.24
CA ALA A 103 -5.71 3.10 8.97
C ALA A 103 -7.07 2.52 8.53
N ILE A 104 -7.20 1.19 8.50
CA ILE A 104 -8.45 0.50 8.12
C ILE A 104 -9.60 0.98 9.01
N LYS A 105 -9.41 0.99 10.33
CA LYS A 105 -10.45 1.42 11.27
C LYS A 105 -10.87 2.89 11.07
N ARG A 106 -9.93 3.78 10.74
CA ARG A 106 -10.17 5.23 10.66
C ARG A 106 -10.64 5.69 9.28
N LEU A 107 -10.30 4.96 8.23
CA LEU A 107 -10.55 5.36 6.83
C LEU A 107 -11.65 4.53 6.17
N SER A 108 -11.82 3.26 6.56
CA SER A 108 -12.78 2.38 5.89
C SER A 108 -14.15 2.38 6.57
N PRO A 109 -15.25 2.55 5.81
CA PRO A 109 -16.60 2.30 6.32
C PRO A 109 -16.91 0.81 6.47
N PHE A 110 -16.12 -0.07 5.86
CA PHE A 110 -16.25 -1.54 5.92
C PHE A 110 -14.88 -2.18 6.23
N PRO A 111 -14.42 -2.11 7.49
CA PRO A 111 -13.12 -2.65 7.91
C PRO A 111 -12.86 -4.11 7.58
N MET A 112 -13.82 -5.01 7.81
CA MET A 112 -13.67 -6.44 7.50
C MET A 112 -13.59 -6.67 6.00
N THR A 113 -14.40 -5.97 5.21
CA THR A 113 -14.30 -6.02 3.74
C THR A 113 -12.95 -5.50 3.27
N THR A 114 -12.42 -4.43 3.87
CA THR A 114 -11.08 -3.93 3.52
C THR A 114 -9.99 -4.95 3.84
N LEU A 115 -10.08 -5.62 5.00
CA LEU A 115 -9.14 -6.67 5.36
C LEU A 115 -9.23 -7.86 4.40
N MET A 116 -10.43 -8.27 3.97
CA MET A 116 -10.63 -9.30 2.95
C MET A 116 -10.02 -8.91 1.59
N LEU A 117 -10.16 -7.64 1.18
CA LEU A 117 -9.57 -7.15 -0.07
C LEU A 117 -8.03 -7.12 -0.01
N LEU A 118 -7.46 -6.71 1.12
CA LEU A 118 -6.02 -6.77 1.35
C LEU A 118 -5.54 -8.22 1.36
N TRP A 119 -6.29 -9.14 1.97
CA TRP A 119 -5.97 -10.57 1.97
C TRP A 119 -5.88 -11.12 0.54
N GLY A 120 -6.88 -10.84 -0.29
CA GLY A 120 -6.89 -11.29 -1.69
C GLY A 120 -5.83 -10.63 -2.57
N SER A 121 -5.36 -9.43 -2.19
CA SER A 121 -4.38 -8.68 -3.00
C SER A 121 -2.93 -8.98 -2.63
N ASN A 122 -2.62 -9.08 -1.33
CA ASN A 122 -1.25 -9.21 -0.84
C ASN A 122 -1.14 -10.03 0.47
N PHE A 123 -2.11 -10.91 0.75
CA PHE A 123 -2.19 -11.69 1.99
C PHE A 123 -2.12 -10.80 3.25
N CYS A 124 -2.69 -9.59 3.20
CA CYS A 124 -2.64 -8.60 4.29
C CYS A 124 -1.23 -8.25 4.78
N GLY A 125 -0.20 -8.51 3.97
CA GLY A 125 1.19 -8.29 4.36
C GLY A 125 1.75 -9.32 5.35
N ILE A 126 1.21 -10.54 5.46
CA ILE A 126 1.87 -11.57 6.30
C ILE A 126 3.27 -11.94 5.78
N PHE A 127 3.51 -11.79 4.47
CA PHE A 127 4.82 -11.96 3.83
C PHE A 127 5.43 -10.59 3.52
N PHE A 128 5.37 -9.67 4.48
CA PHE A 128 5.82 -8.30 4.27
C PHE A 128 7.30 -8.21 3.89
N VAL A 129 7.57 -7.14 3.14
CA VAL A 129 8.89 -6.59 2.85
C VAL A 129 8.96 -5.16 3.38
N ARG A 130 10.13 -4.50 3.32
CA ARG A 130 10.30 -3.13 3.85
C ARG A 130 9.27 -2.13 3.28
N GLN A 131 8.93 -2.28 2.00
CA GLN A 131 7.90 -1.47 1.34
C GLN A 131 6.51 -1.63 1.99
N SER A 132 6.14 -2.83 2.43
CA SER A 132 4.83 -3.08 3.04
C SER A 132 4.68 -2.31 4.35
N VAL A 133 5.72 -2.30 5.19
CA VAL A 133 5.74 -1.56 6.47
C VAL A 133 5.61 -0.05 6.21
N SER A 134 6.43 0.47 5.30
CA SER A 134 6.37 1.88 4.88
C SER A 134 4.99 2.26 4.34
N THR A 135 4.39 1.40 3.50
CA THR A 135 3.05 1.62 2.95
C THR A 135 1.97 1.67 4.03
N ALA A 136 2.04 0.83 5.06
CA ALA A 136 1.09 0.87 6.18
C ALA A 136 1.14 2.20 6.93
N ILE A 137 2.35 2.73 7.18
CA ILE A 137 2.55 4.06 7.80
C ILE A 137 1.96 5.15 6.90
N LEU A 138 2.22 5.12 5.59
CA LEU A 138 1.66 6.10 4.64
C LEU A 138 0.13 6.05 4.58
N LEU A 139 -0.47 4.85 4.57
CA LEU A 139 -1.93 4.70 4.62
C LEU A 139 -2.51 5.34 5.88
N PHE A 140 -1.88 5.16 7.04
CA PHE A 140 -2.31 5.84 8.26
C PHE A 140 -2.09 7.37 8.18
N SER A 141 -1.03 7.83 7.51
CA SER A 141 -0.75 9.27 7.35
C SER A 141 -1.88 10.03 6.64
N ILE A 142 -2.69 9.36 5.82
CA ILE A 142 -3.89 9.94 5.18
C ILE A 142 -4.89 10.46 6.23
N VAL A 143 -4.96 9.84 7.41
CA VAL A 143 -5.77 10.33 8.54
C VAL A 143 -5.32 11.74 8.93
N MET A 144 -4.00 12.00 8.94
CA MET A 144 -3.45 13.32 9.27
C MET A 144 -3.75 14.35 8.17
N ILE A 145 -3.76 13.93 6.89
CA ILE A 145 -4.15 14.80 5.76
C ILE A 145 -5.62 15.21 5.90
N ARG A 146 -6.50 14.24 6.16
CA ARG A 146 -7.94 14.46 6.36
C ARG A 146 -8.19 15.41 7.53
N ASP A 147 -7.47 15.23 8.62
CA ASP A 147 -7.62 15.98 9.86
C ASP A 147 -6.81 17.31 9.83
N ARG A 148 -6.21 17.69 8.68
CA ARG A 148 -5.44 18.93 8.46
C ARG A 148 -4.21 19.10 9.36
N ARG A 149 -3.59 17.99 9.77
CA ARG A 149 -2.41 17.96 10.67
C ARG A 149 -1.11 17.79 9.88
N LEU A 150 -0.62 18.88 9.28
CA LEU A 150 0.58 18.86 8.43
C LEU A 150 1.81 18.27 9.14
N LEU A 151 2.12 18.72 10.35
CA LEU A 151 3.32 18.25 11.06
C LEU A 151 3.27 16.74 11.33
N ALA A 152 2.12 16.23 11.77
CA ALA A 152 1.93 14.79 12.01
C ALA A 152 2.04 13.97 10.70
N PHE A 153 1.51 14.51 9.59
CA PHE A 153 1.69 13.90 8.27
C PHE A 153 3.18 13.84 7.88
N LEU A 154 3.91 14.95 7.99
CA LEU A 154 5.33 15.03 7.63
C LEU A 154 6.19 14.07 8.46
N VAL A 155 5.92 13.97 9.77
CA VAL A 155 6.60 13.01 10.65
C VAL A 155 6.35 11.57 10.20
N LEU A 156 5.11 11.20 9.89
CA LEU A 156 4.80 9.85 9.42
C LEU A 156 5.44 9.52 8.06
N VAL A 157 5.44 10.47 7.11
CA VAL A 157 6.09 10.28 5.81
C VAL A 157 7.61 10.15 5.99
N PHE A 158 8.21 10.95 6.88
CA PHE A 158 9.62 10.83 7.21
C PHE A 158 9.96 9.46 7.80
N LEU A 159 9.20 8.99 8.79
CA LEU A 159 9.36 7.64 9.37
C LEU A 159 9.20 6.54 8.31
N ALA A 160 8.22 6.67 7.42
CA ALA A 160 8.03 5.74 6.31
C ALA A 160 9.22 5.78 5.33
N GLY A 161 9.80 6.95 5.09
CA GLY A 161 10.98 7.18 4.24
C GLY A 161 12.27 6.60 4.82
N LEU A 162 12.42 6.57 6.15
CA LEU A 162 13.51 5.88 6.83
C LEU A 162 13.49 4.36 6.62
N ILE A 163 12.32 3.78 6.38
CA ILE A 163 12.16 2.34 6.09
C ILE A 163 12.24 2.08 4.58
N HIS A 164 11.66 2.97 3.77
CA HIS A 164 11.66 2.84 2.32
C HIS A 164 11.62 4.21 1.64
N ARG A 165 12.72 4.61 0.97
CA ARG A 165 12.92 5.98 0.47
C ARG A 165 11.84 6.46 -0.50
N SER A 166 11.21 5.56 -1.26
CA SER A 166 10.15 5.93 -2.22
C SER A 166 8.93 6.56 -1.54
N ALA A 167 8.78 6.40 -0.21
CA ALA A 167 7.70 7.02 0.56
C ALA A 167 7.70 8.55 0.47
N PHE A 168 8.84 9.20 0.25
CA PHE A 168 8.91 10.66 0.09
C PHE A 168 8.17 11.15 -1.15
N ALA A 169 7.94 10.30 -2.16
CA ALA A 169 7.08 10.64 -3.30
C ALA A 169 5.62 10.89 -2.89
N PHE A 170 5.23 10.50 -1.67
CA PHE A 170 3.90 10.74 -1.12
C PHE A 170 3.74 12.14 -0.49
N LEU A 171 4.81 12.93 -0.32
CA LEU A 171 4.73 14.28 0.26
C LEU A 171 3.69 15.19 -0.41
N PRO A 172 3.59 15.26 -1.76
CA PRO A 172 2.59 16.10 -2.44
C PRO A 172 1.14 15.74 -2.10
N ALA A 173 0.88 14.52 -1.60
CA ALA A 173 -0.47 14.03 -1.29
C ALA A 173 -1.20 14.95 -0.30
N TYR A 174 -0.49 15.61 0.62
CA TYR A 174 -1.10 16.51 1.60
C TYR A 174 -1.88 17.65 0.94
N TRP A 175 -1.29 18.26 -0.09
CA TRP A 175 -1.90 19.36 -0.83
C TRP A 175 -2.83 18.85 -1.92
N ILE A 176 -2.46 17.76 -2.61
CA ILE A 176 -3.30 17.18 -3.68
C ILE A 176 -4.67 16.78 -3.14
N TYR A 177 -4.72 16.20 -1.95
CA TYR A 177 -5.98 15.81 -1.29
C TYR A 177 -6.95 16.98 -1.11
N GLN A 178 -6.44 18.21 -1.02
CA GLN A 178 -7.26 19.41 -0.82
C GLN A 178 -7.84 19.96 -2.14
N PHE A 179 -7.30 19.56 -3.28
CA PHE A 179 -7.83 19.99 -4.57
C PHE A 179 -9.19 19.35 -4.86
N HIS A 180 -10.12 20.19 -5.29
CA HIS A 180 -11.47 19.77 -5.64
C HIS A 180 -11.50 19.36 -7.11
N PHE A 181 -11.19 18.10 -7.41
CA PHE A 181 -11.35 17.58 -8.77
C PHE A 181 -12.82 17.23 -9.03
N SER A 182 -13.38 17.75 -10.12
CA SER A 182 -14.64 17.20 -10.62
C SER A 182 -14.38 15.81 -11.20
N ASN A 183 -15.34 14.90 -11.05
CA ASN A 183 -15.21 13.52 -11.57
C ASN A 183 -14.81 13.50 -13.06
N ARG A 184 -15.34 14.44 -13.86
CA ARG A 184 -14.96 14.60 -15.27
C ARG A 184 -13.49 14.97 -15.45
N ARG A 185 -12.96 15.91 -14.65
CA ARG A 185 -11.54 16.29 -14.68
C ARG A 185 -10.62 15.16 -14.21
N ALA A 186 -11.03 14.42 -13.18
CA ALA A 186 -10.27 13.25 -12.71
C ALA A 186 -10.20 12.15 -13.79
N VAL A 187 -11.33 11.79 -14.40
CA VAL A 187 -11.37 10.84 -15.52
C VAL A 187 -10.53 11.34 -16.69
N LEU A 188 -10.66 12.61 -17.06
CA LEU A 188 -9.88 13.20 -18.15
C LEU A 188 -8.38 13.14 -17.85
N ALA A 189 -7.95 13.49 -16.64
CA ALA A 189 -6.55 13.42 -16.23
C ALA A 189 -6.00 11.99 -16.31
N ILE A 190 -6.78 10.97 -15.89
CA ILE A 190 -6.39 9.57 -16.00
C ILE A 190 -6.26 9.16 -17.47
N VAL A 191 -7.25 9.48 -18.32
CA VAL A 191 -7.21 9.15 -19.76
C VAL A 191 -6.03 9.83 -20.44
N CYS A 192 -5.81 11.12 -20.21
CA CYS A 192 -4.66 11.85 -20.74
C CYS A 192 -3.34 11.22 -20.26
N GLY A 193 -3.24 10.87 -18.98
CA GLY A 193 -2.05 10.21 -18.43
C GLY A 193 -1.77 8.85 -19.09
N ILE A 194 -2.81 8.05 -19.37
CA ILE A 194 -2.68 6.78 -20.08
C ILE A 194 -2.20 7.01 -21.51
N LEU A 195 -2.79 7.97 -22.23
CA LEU A 195 -2.43 8.26 -23.62
C LEU A 195 -1.00 8.78 -23.74
N ILE A 196 -0.63 9.76 -22.90
CA ILE A 196 0.72 10.30 -22.83
C ILE A 196 1.72 9.16 -22.54
N GLY A 197 1.44 8.34 -21.52
CA GLY A 197 2.25 7.18 -21.15
C GLY A 197 2.28 6.03 -22.17
N SER A 198 1.46 6.08 -23.22
CA SER A 198 1.45 5.10 -24.31
C SER A 198 2.12 5.59 -25.59
N ILE A 199 2.26 6.91 -25.74
CA ILE A 199 2.84 7.55 -26.94
C ILE A 199 4.29 7.94 -26.68
N ILE A 200 4.60 8.42 -25.47
CA ILE A 200 5.92 8.92 -25.12
C ILE A 200 6.73 7.79 -24.48
N ASP A 201 7.88 7.48 -25.08
CA ASP A 201 8.92 6.74 -24.38
C ASP A 201 9.62 7.68 -23.39
N PHE A 202 9.55 7.33 -22.11
CA PHE A 202 10.14 8.13 -21.04
C PHE A 202 11.56 7.66 -20.67
N SER A 203 12.11 6.64 -21.34
CA SER A 203 13.43 6.07 -21.06
C SER A 203 14.54 7.13 -21.00
N ASP A 204 14.65 7.98 -22.02
CA ASP A 204 15.65 9.05 -22.09
C ASP A 204 15.47 10.13 -21.02
N TYR A 205 14.23 10.41 -20.63
CA TYR A 205 13.94 11.36 -19.56
C TYR A 205 14.31 10.77 -18.20
N PHE A 206 14.00 9.50 -17.97
CA PHE A 206 14.37 8.82 -16.73
C PHE A 206 15.87 8.63 -16.61
N SER A 207 16.58 8.30 -17.70
CA SER A 207 18.04 8.20 -17.70
C SER A 207 18.68 9.56 -17.37
N SER A 208 18.18 10.65 -17.97
CA SER A 208 18.63 12.02 -17.68
C SER A 208 18.40 12.42 -16.22
N ILE A 209 17.24 12.09 -15.65
CA ILE A 209 16.94 12.30 -14.22
C ILE A 209 17.86 11.45 -13.34
N GLY A 210 18.10 10.20 -13.72
CA GLY A 210 18.99 9.29 -13.01
C GLY A 210 20.40 9.83 -12.94
N SER A 211 20.96 10.23 -14.08
CA SER A 211 22.28 10.85 -14.17
C SER A 211 22.37 12.15 -13.37
N PHE A 212 21.34 13.00 -13.42
CA PHE A 212 21.29 14.24 -12.63
C PHE A 212 21.29 13.99 -11.12
N LEU A 213 20.55 12.98 -10.65
CA LEU A 213 20.51 12.63 -9.23
C LEU A 213 21.75 11.84 -8.77
N GLY A 214 22.38 11.12 -9.70
CA GLY A 214 23.60 10.35 -9.51
C GLY A 214 23.49 9.17 -8.53
N GLY A 215 24.57 8.41 -8.45
CA GLY A 215 24.78 7.36 -7.45
C GLY A 215 23.70 6.27 -7.46
N MET A 216 23.07 6.02 -6.30
CA MET A 216 22.07 4.95 -6.16
C MET A 216 20.80 5.20 -7.00
N TYR A 217 20.46 6.44 -7.34
CA TYR A 217 19.27 6.74 -8.13
C TYR A 217 19.47 6.33 -9.59
N GLU A 218 20.65 6.66 -10.15
CA GLU A 218 21.07 6.22 -11.48
C GLU A 218 21.10 4.70 -11.58
N ALA A 219 21.80 4.02 -10.66
CA ALA A 219 21.90 2.55 -10.65
C ALA A 219 20.53 1.85 -10.52
N LYS A 220 19.58 2.44 -9.78
CA LYS A 220 18.21 1.90 -9.70
C LYS A 220 17.45 2.10 -11.00
N ILE A 221 17.49 3.30 -11.59
CA ILE A 221 16.79 3.60 -12.83
C ILE A 221 17.33 2.70 -13.95
N GLU A 222 18.65 2.62 -14.09
CA GLU A 222 19.31 1.72 -15.04
C GLU A 222 18.95 0.25 -14.78
N GLY A 223 18.98 -0.19 -13.52
CA GLY A 223 18.56 -1.54 -13.13
C GLY A 223 17.10 -1.87 -13.44
N TYR A 224 16.18 -0.90 -13.33
CA TYR A 224 14.77 -1.09 -13.73
C TYR A 224 14.60 -1.09 -15.24
N MET A 225 15.36 -0.27 -15.97
CA MET A 225 15.32 -0.23 -17.43
C MET A 225 15.92 -1.50 -18.04
N SER A 226 17.06 -1.98 -17.53
CA SER A 226 17.70 -3.21 -17.98
C SER A 226 16.87 -4.45 -17.66
N ARG A 227 16.32 -4.57 -16.44
CA ARG A 227 15.38 -5.66 -16.09
C ARG A 227 14.02 -5.55 -16.80
N GLY A 228 13.61 -4.36 -17.19
CA GLY A 228 12.44 -4.15 -18.03
C GLY A 228 12.66 -4.64 -19.46
N ALA A 229 13.89 -4.50 -19.97
CA ALA A 229 14.32 -5.04 -21.26
C ALA A 229 14.56 -6.57 -21.21
N ASP A 230 15.12 -7.07 -20.10
CA ASP A 230 15.37 -8.49 -19.84
C ASP A 230 14.11 -9.15 -19.24
N MET A 231 13.18 -9.51 -20.13
CA MET A 231 11.88 -10.17 -19.93
C MET A 231 11.88 -11.42 -19.03
N SER A 232 12.22 -11.28 -17.75
CA SER A 232 12.32 -12.39 -16.79
C SER A 232 11.07 -12.57 -15.92
N PHE A 233 10.11 -11.64 -15.97
CA PHE A 233 8.79 -11.80 -15.32
C PHE A 233 7.66 -12.18 -16.29
N ASN A 234 7.92 -12.23 -17.60
CA ASN A 234 6.99 -12.68 -18.64
C ASN A 234 7.74 -13.45 -19.74
N ALA A 235 8.56 -14.44 -19.36
CA ALA A 235 9.21 -15.32 -20.32
C ALA A 235 8.15 -15.92 -21.27
N GLY A 236 8.12 -15.46 -22.51
CA GLY A 236 7.18 -15.89 -23.55
C GLY A 236 6.08 -14.90 -23.97
N GLN A 237 5.99 -13.69 -23.39
CA GLN A 237 5.06 -12.67 -23.89
C GLN A 237 5.75 -11.63 -24.76
N THR A 238 5.16 -11.30 -25.91
CA THR A 238 5.68 -10.22 -26.77
C THR A 238 5.49 -8.86 -26.10
N ALA A 239 6.32 -7.87 -26.45
CA ALA A 239 6.18 -6.50 -25.94
C ALA A 239 4.73 -5.97 -26.13
N ALA A 240 4.10 -6.26 -27.27
CA ALA A 240 2.71 -5.94 -27.54
C ALA A 240 1.72 -6.55 -26.53
N GLN A 241 1.93 -7.79 -26.09
CA GLN A 241 1.11 -8.44 -25.07
C GLN A 241 1.28 -7.79 -23.69
N LEU A 242 2.50 -7.39 -23.31
CA LEU A 242 2.73 -6.64 -22.06
C LEU A 242 2.06 -5.27 -22.09
N TYR A 243 2.17 -4.54 -23.21
CA TYR A 243 1.50 -3.25 -23.41
C TYR A 243 -0.02 -3.40 -23.35
N MET A 244 -0.59 -4.37 -24.06
CA MET A 244 -2.03 -4.66 -24.03
C MET A 244 -2.50 -5.00 -22.62
N ARG A 245 -1.81 -5.89 -21.90
CA ARG A 245 -2.16 -6.24 -20.51
C ARG A 245 -2.14 -5.00 -19.59
N SER A 246 -1.13 -4.14 -19.75
CA SER A 246 -1.01 -2.91 -18.98
C SER A 246 -2.12 -1.91 -19.30
N MET A 247 -2.48 -1.76 -20.57
CA MET A 247 -3.60 -0.91 -21.00
C MET A 247 -4.94 -1.45 -20.50
N LEU A 248 -5.20 -2.75 -20.63
CA LEU A 248 -6.41 -3.41 -20.14
C LEU A 248 -6.59 -3.24 -18.63
N GLY A 249 -5.51 -3.38 -17.85
CA GLY A 249 -5.54 -3.11 -16.41
C GLY A 249 -5.92 -1.67 -16.07
N ARG A 250 -5.37 -0.69 -16.80
CA ARG A 250 -5.68 0.74 -16.62
C ARG A 250 -7.12 1.09 -17.05
N LEU A 251 -7.61 0.47 -18.12
CA LEU A 251 -9.00 0.61 -18.58
C LEU A 251 -9.99 -0.01 -17.59
N LEU A 252 -9.67 -1.18 -17.01
CA LEU A 252 -10.47 -1.79 -15.96
C LEU A 252 -10.56 -0.90 -14.73
N LEU A 253 -9.44 -0.32 -14.28
CA LEU A 253 -9.43 0.63 -13.15
C LEU A 253 -10.29 1.87 -13.45
N LEU A 254 -10.20 2.42 -14.67
CA LEU A 254 -11.03 3.53 -15.11
C LEU A 254 -12.52 3.15 -15.11
N LEU A 255 -12.86 1.98 -15.64
CA LEU A 255 -14.23 1.47 -15.68
C LEU A 255 -14.80 1.30 -14.27
N LEU A 256 -14.05 0.67 -13.37
CA LEU A 256 -14.44 0.53 -11.96
C LEU A 256 -14.63 1.91 -11.33
N PHE A 257 -13.68 2.84 -11.51
CA PHE A 257 -13.78 4.20 -10.98
C PHE A 257 -15.06 4.91 -11.47
N VAL A 258 -15.39 4.81 -12.76
CA VAL A 258 -16.62 5.40 -13.34
C VAL A 258 -17.89 4.73 -12.77
N LEU A 259 -17.90 3.41 -12.64
CA LEU A 259 -19.02 2.65 -12.08
C LEU A 259 -19.29 3.01 -10.60
N PHE A 260 -18.23 3.17 -9.81
CA PHE A 260 -18.35 3.54 -8.39
C PHE A 260 -18.67 5.03 -8.20
N ILE A 261 -18.27 5.91 -9.11
CA ILE A 261 -18.64 7.33 -9.08
C ILE A 261 -20.14 7.56 -9.32
N LYS A 262 -20.76 6.80 -10.23
CA LYS A 262 -22.18 6.98 -10.56
C LYS A 262 -23.13 6.47 -9.47
N LYS A 263 -22.66 5.55 -8.63
CA LYS A 263 -23.48 4.97 -7.55
C LYS A 263 -23.43 5.88 -6.32
N LYS A 264 -24.35 6.86 -6.25
CA LYS A 264 -24.71 7.51 -4.97
C LYS A 264 -25.36 6.47 -4.06
N HIS A 265 -24.56 5.69 -3.34
CA HIS A 265 -25.10 4.81 -2.32
C HIS A 265 -25.54 5.65 -1.11
N LYS A 266 -26.85 5.94 -1.03
CA LYS A 266 -27.50 6.25 0.25
C LYS A 266 -27.47 4.96 1.07
N ILE A 267 -26.42 4.75 1.87
CA ILE A 267 -26.46 3.72 2.90
C ILE A 267 -26.90 4.41 4.18
N THR A 268 -28.17 4.25 4.52
CA THR A 268 -28.77 4.65 5.80
C THR A 268 -27.95 4.07 6.95
N ILE A 269 -27.50 4.94 7.87
CA ILE A 269 -26.80 4.53 9.09
C ILE A 269 -27.72 4.87 10.26
N GLY A 270 -28.40 3.86 10.79
CA GLY A 270 -29.08 3.92 12.10
C GLY A 270 -30.21 4.94 12.22
N GLY A 271 -31.32 4.71 11.52
CA GLY A 271 -32.57 5.50 11.69
C GLY A 271 -32.54 6.89 11.07
N ASP A 272 -31.37 7.54 11.02
CA ASP A 272 -31.15 8.75 10.25
C ASP A 272 -30.53 8.41 8.90
N ALA A 273 -31.23 8.80 7.84
CA ALA A 273 -30.73 8.69 6.47
C ALA A 273 -29.57 9.67 6.23
N GLN A 274 -28.39 9.36 6.75
CA GLN A 274 -27.17 10.00 6.30
C GLN A 274 -26.68 9.30 5.03
N PRO A 275 -26.59 9.99 3.89
CA PRO A 275 -25.94 9.43 2.71
C PRO A 275 -24.52 8.99 3.09
N ILE A 276 -24.03 7.87 2.54
CA ILE A 276 -22.58 7.75 2.33
C ILE A 276 -22.28 8.79 1.27
N TYR A 277 -22.07 10.00 1.75
CA TYR A 277 -21.19 10.87 1.05
C TYR A 277 -19.85 10.14 1.04
N LEU A 278 -19.36 9.80 -0.16
CA LEU A 278 -18.02 10.26 -0.51
C LEU A 278 -18.01 11.80 -0.33
N ARG A 279 -18.10 12.25 0.93
CA ARG A 279 -17.83 13.62 1.31
C ARG A 279 -16.31 13.57 1.31
N CYS A 280 -15.74 13.85 0.15
CA CYS A 280 -15.01 15.11 0.10
C CYS A 280 -15.87 16.11 0.88
N ARG A 281 -15.62 16.24 2.19
CA ARG A 281 -16.18 17.32 2.98
C ARG A 281 -15.42 18.55 2.49
N PHE A 282 -15.75 18.93 1.26
CA PHE A 282 -15.61 20.25 0.74
C PHE A 282 -16.33 21.12 1.76
N ILE A 283 -15.50 21.94 2.39
CA ILE A 283 -15.87 22.87 3.43
C ILE A 283 -16.82 23.85 2.76
N THR A 284 -18.11 23.61 2.88
CA THR A 284 -19.12 24.64 2.67
C THR A 284 -19.66 25.01 4.03
N GLY A 285 -19.23 26.18 4.48
CA GLY A 285 -19.92 27.05 5.43
C GLY A 285 -19.92 26.56 6.87
N PHE A 286 -19.15 27.25 7.71
CA PHE A 286 -19.72 27.81 8.93
C PHE A 286 -19.04 29.16 9.18
N GLN A 287 -19.89 30.18 9.27
CA GLN A 287 -19.67 31.36 10.11
C GLN A 287 -19.38 30.92 11.54
#